data_AF-A0A819KAQ5-F1
#
_entry.id   AF-A0A819KAQ5-F1
#
_cell.length_a   1.000
_cell.length_b   1.000
_cell.length_c   1.000
_cell.angle_alpha   90.00
_cell.angle_beta   90.00
_cell.angle_gamma   90.00
#
_symmetry.space_group_name_H-M   'P 1'
#
loop_
_entity.id
_entity.type
_entity.pdbx_description
1 polymer ?
#
loop_
_entity_poly.entity_id
_entity_poly.type
_entity_poly.pdbx_seq_one_letter_code
_entity_poly.pdbx_strand_id
1 'polypeptide(L)'
;HDIRRDYLQLSQLRLNYPKINITLLTATATLCVQQDILQQLNITGNYKLFTQSFNRSNLIYECISKESNDLALSQIVNLIKINYQNQCGIIYCFSRVECDRAAQYLLAHNIHALSYHAGLNDSL
;
A
#
# COMPACT_ATOMS: atom_id res chain seq x y z
N HIS A 1 -4.46 0.61 12.59
CA HIS A 1 -5.28 0.89 11.39
C HIS A 1 -6.25 2.00 11.76
N ASP A 2 -6.29 3.05 10.94
CA ASP A 2 -7.09 4.24 11.21
C ASP A 2 -8.57 3.95 10.88
N ILE A 3 -9.40 3.73 11.89
CA ILE A 3 -10.84 3.49 11.69
C ILE A 3 -11.51 4.85 11.51
N ARG A 4 -12.05 5.09 10.31
CA ARG A 4 -12.88 6.27 10.05
C ARG A 4 -14.24 6.09 10.73
N ARG A 5 -14.47 6.80 11.84
CA ARG A 5 -15.71 6.68 12.64
C ARG A 5 -16.98 6.87 11.82
N ASP A 6 -16.93 7.68 10.76
CA ASP A 6 -18.06 7.92 9.86
C ASP A 6 -18.56 6.62 9.18
N TYR A 7 -17.72 5.59 9.05
CA TYR A 7 -18.15 4.29 8.50
C TYR A 7 -19.19 3.59 9.38
N LEU A 8 -19.26 3.90 10.68
CA LEU A 8 -20.27 3.34 11.58
C LEU A 8 -21.70 3.79 11.20
N GLN A 9 -21.82 4.98 10.58
CA GLN A 9 -23.10 5.50 10.13
C GLN A 9 -23.63 4.78 8.89
N LEU A 10 -22.80 4.03 8.16
CA LEU A 10 -23.21 3.29 6.96
C LEU A 10 -24.22 2.18 7.27
N SER A 11 -24.31 1.73 8.52
CA SER A 11 -25.36 0.82 8.99
C SER A 11 -26.79 1.34 8.70
N GLN A 12 -26.97 2.67 8.70
CA GLN A 12 -28.25 3.32 8.41
C GLN A 12 -28.68 3.13 6.95
N LEU A 13 -27.75 2.96 6.01
CA LEU A 13 -28.09 2.71 4.60
C LEU A 13 -28.90 1.43 4.45
N ARG A 14 -28.59 0.40 5.24
CA ARG A 14 -29.32 -0.87 5.21
C ARG A 14 -30.72 -0.73 5.78
N LEU A 15 -30.88 0.07 6.85
CA LEU A 15 -32.18 0.36 7.46
C LEU A 15 -33.08 1.17 6.52
N ASN A 16 -32.53 2.18 5.86
CA ASN A 16 -33.29 3.08 4.98
C ASN A 16 -33.61 2.44 3.61
N TYR A 17 -32.75 1.54 3.13
CA TYR A 17 -32.87 0.93 1.79
C TYR A 17 -32.76 -0.61 1.83
N PRO A 18 -33.69 -1.32 2.51
CA PRO A 18 -33.56 -2.75 2.78
C PRO A 18 -33.60 -3.64 1.52
N LYS A 19 -34.18 -3.14 0.41
CA LYS A 19 -34.32 -3.88 -0.85
C LYS A 19 -33.12 -3.71 -1.80
N ILE A 20 -32.20 -2.79 -1.51
CA ILE A 20 -31.06 -2.51 -2.37
C ILE A 20 -29.90 -3.45 -2.05
N ASN A 21 -29.26 -3.99 -3.09
CA ASN A 21 -28.07 -4.82 -2.94
C ASN A 21 -26.86 -3.93 -2.64
N ILE A 22 -26.11 -4.30 -1.60
CA ILE A 22 -24.89 -3.60 -1.19
C ILE A 22 -23.71 -4.57 -1.39
N THR A 23 -22.66 -4.07 -2.02
CA THR A 23 -21.40 -4.80 -2.18
C THR A 23 -20.35 -4.17 -1.29
N LEU A 24 -19.71 -4.99 -0.47
CA LEU A 24 -18.57 -4.60 0.35
C LEU A 24 -17.28 -5.12 -0.26
N LEU A 25 -16.30 -4.25 -0.39
CA LEU A 25 -15.00 -4.57 -0.99
C LEU A 25 -13.90 -4.22 0.00
N THR A 26 -13.01 -5.18 0.23
CA THR A 26 -11.83 -4.99 1.07
C THR A 26 -10.69 -5.81 0.49
N ALA A 27 -9.48 -5.26 0.55
CA ALA A 27 -8.29 -5.99 0.15
C ALA A 27 -7.76 -6.83 1.31
N THR A 28 -7.58 -6.26 2.51
CA THR A 28 -6.74 -6.83 3.58
C THR A 28 -7.49 -7.31 4.83
N ALA A 29 -8.81 -7.49 4.77
CA ALA A 29 -9.58 -7.87 5.96
C ALA A 29 -9.30 -9.31 6.40
N THR A 30 -8.70 -9.46 7.59
CA THR A 30 -8.62 -10.74 8.30
C THR A 30 -10.02 -11.24 8.66
N LEU A 31 -10.16 -12.53 9.00
CA LEU A 31 -11.45 -13.11 9.39
C LEU A 31 -12.12 -12.34 10.54
N CYS A 32 -11.34 -11.91 11.54
CA CYS A 32 -11.83 -11.10 12.65
C CYS A 32 -12.37 -9.74 12.17
N VAL A 33 -11.63 -9.05 11.29
CA VAL A 33 -12.07 -7.76 10.72
C VAL A 33 -13.30 -7.94 9.83
N GLN A 34 -13.41 -9.03 9.07
CA GLN A 34 -14.62 -9.32 8.28
C GLN A 34 -15.85 -9.47 9.16
N GLN A 35 -15.73 -10.20 10.28
CA GLN A 35 -16.83 -10.37 11.23
C GLN A 35 -17.26 -9.04 11.86
N ASP A 36 -16.29 -8.21 12.28
CA ASP A 36 -16.58 -6.88 12.81
C ASP A 36 -17.29 -6.00 11.77
N ILE A 37 -16.83 -5.97 10.52
CA ILE A 37 -17.49 -5.21 9.43
C ILE A 37 -18.95 -5.63 9.26
N LEU A 38 -19.24 -6.95 9.24
CA LEU A 38 -20.59 -7.46 9.09
C LEU A 38 -21.49 -7.04 10.26
N GLN A 39 -20.96 -7.08 11.49
CA GLN A 39 -21.67 -6.64 12.69
C GLN A 39 -21.94 -5.15 12.66
N GLN A 40 -20.92 -4.32 12.44
CA GLN A 40 -21.05 -2.86 12.42
C GLN A 40 -22.04 -2.38 11.36
N LEU A 41 -22.11 -3.05 10.21
CA LEU A 41 -23.01 -2.69 9.11
C LEU A 41 -24.40 -3.35 9.20
N ASN A 42 -24.71 -4.07 10.28
CA ASN A 42 -25.95 -4.82 10.46
C ASN A 42 -26.27 -5.74 9.27
N ILE A 43 -25.24 -6.38 8.71
CA ILE A 43 -25.40 -7.34 7.62
C ILE A 43 -25.79 -8.68 8.24
N THR A 44 -27.09 -8.88 8.35
CA THR A 44 -27.69 -10.10 8.86
C THR A 44 -28.30 -10.90 7.70
N GLY A 45 -28.31 -12.23 7.84
CA GLY A 45 -28.89 -13.14 6.86
C GLY A 45 -27.91 -13.63 5.78
N ASN A 46 -28.44 -13.89 4.59
CA ASN A 46 -27.72 -14.59 3.53
C ASN A 46 -26.90 -13.59 2.69
N TYR A 47 -25.58 -13.63 2.82
CA TYR A 47 -24.64 -12.89 1.97
C TYR A 47 -23.70 -13.86 1.25
N LYS A 48 -23.17 -13.45 0.10
CA LYS A 48 -22.14 -14.20 -0.59
C LYS A 48 -20.79 -13.61 -0.23
N LEU A 49 -19.90 -14.45 0.29
CA LEU A 49 -18.51 -14.09 0.55
C LEU A 49 -17.65 -14.59 -0.60
N PHE A 50 -16.92 -13.67 -1.22
CA PHE A 50 -15.93 -14.00 -2.24
C PHE A 50 -14.56 -13.66 -1.67
N THR A 51 -13.68 -14.65 -1.63
CA THR A 51 -12.29 -14.49 -1.22
C THR A 51 -11.37 -14.93 -2.34
N GLN A 52 -10.23 -14.26 -2.44
CA GLN A 52 -9.18 -14.61 -3.37
C GLN A 52 -7.86 -14.68 -2.62
N SER A 53 -6.97 -15.55 -3.09
CA SER A 53 -5.61 -15.61 -2.56
C SER A 53 -4.88 -14.28 -2.80
N PHE A 54 -4.14 -13.83 -1.79
CA PHE A 54 -3.23 -12.70 -1.88
C PHE A 54 -1.96 -13.02 -2.69
N ASN A 55 -1.73 -14.30 -3.01
CA ASN A 55 -0.50 -14.71 -3.67
C ASN A 55 -0.37 -14.08 -5.06
N ARG A 56 0.79 -13.49 -5.32
CA ARG A 56 1.18 -12.95 -6.62
C ARG A 56 2.35 -13.77 -7.13
N SER A 57 2.06 -14.81 -7.91
CA SER A 57 3.06 -15.77 -8.41
C SER A 57 4.14 -15.15 -9.31
N ASN A 58 3.91 -13.94 -9.83
CA ASN A 58 4.87 -13.19 -10.62
C ASN A 58 5.72 -12.21 -9.79
N LEU A 59 5.61 -12.21 -8.46
CA LEU A 59 6.49 -11.44 -7.58
C LEU A 59 7.62 -12.34 -7.07
N ILE A 60 8.85 -11.84 -7.21
CA ILE A 60 10.05 -12.45 -6.65
C ILE A 60 10.35 -11.72 -5.34
N TYR A 61 10.53 -12.49 -4.27
CA TYR A 61 10.88 -11.96 -2.96
C TYR A 61 12.34 -12.28 -2.66
N GLU A 62 13.13 -11.24 -2.37
CA GLU A 62 14.53 -11.35 -2.01
C GLU A 62 14.78 -10.55 -0.73
N CYS A 63 15.62 -11.09 0.16
CA CYS A 63 16.04 -10.42 1.39
C CYS A 63 17.57 -10.35 1.41
N ILE A 64 18.10 -9.13 1.42
CA ILE A 64 19.53 -8.87 1.39
C ILE A 64 19.91 -8.16 2.69
N SER A 65 21.02 -8.57 3.30
CA SER A 65 21.52 -7.91 4.51
C SER A 65 21.91 -6.46 4.21
N LYS A 66 21.45 -5.53 5.05
CA LYS A 66 21.77 -4.11 4.93
C LYS A 66 22.88 -3.76 5.91
N GLU A 67 24.08 -3.52 5.39
CA GLU A 67 25.23 -3.11 6.22
C GLU A 67 25.17 -1.64 6.61
N SER A 68 24.95 -0.75 5.65
CA SER A 68 24.81 0.68 5.86
C SER A 68 23.86 1.30 4.82
N ASN A 69 23.38 2.51 5.12
CA ASN A 69 22.55 3.26 4.18
C ASN A 69 23.28 3.57 2.87
N ASP A 70 24.56 3.92 2.93
CA ASP A 70 25.33 4.29 1.74
C ASP A 70 25.65 3.09 0.85
N LEU A 71 25.99 1.94 1.46
CA LEU A 71 26.21 0.72 0.70
C LEU A 71 24.90 0.25 0.03
N ALA A 72 23.78 0.34 0.74
CA ALA A 72 22.47 0.00 0.18
C ALA A 72 22.12 0.87 -1.04
N LEU A 73 22.37 2.19 -0.98
CA LEU A 73 22.12 3.08 -2.12
C LEU A 73 23.01 2.74 -3.34
N SER A 74 24.29 2.43 -3.10
CA SER A 74 25.20 1.99 -4.17
C SER A 74 24.74 0.67 -4.80
N GLN A 75 24.32 -0.30 -3.98
CA GLN A 75 23.75 -1.56 -4.45
C GLN A 75 22.48 -1.35 -5.27
N ILE A 76 21.58 -0.46 -4.83
CA ILE A 76 20.37 -0.10 -5.58
C ILE A 76 20.71 0.53 -6.94
N VAL A 77 21.68 1.44 -7.01
CA VAL A 77 22.13 2.03 -8.28
C VAL A 77 22.60 0.94 -9.24
N ASN A 78 23.42 0.01 -8.76
CA ASN A 78 23.93 -1.10 -9.56
C ASN A 78 22.80 -2.02 -10.03
N LEU A 79 21.88 -2.39 -9.13
CA LEU A 79 20.72 -3.21 -9.44
C LEU A 79 19.85 -2.57 -10.53
N ILE A 80 19.56 -1.28 -10.43
CA ILE A 80 18.77 -0.56 -11.44
C ILE A 80 19.51 -0.55 -12.78
N LYS A 81 20.80 -0.23 -12.79
CA LYS A 81 21.58 -0.13 -14.04
C LYS A 81 21.79 -1.46 -14.74
N ILE A 82 21.98 -2.55 -13.98
CA ILE A 82 22.27 -3.88 -14.54
C ILE A 82 20.99 -4.64 -14.88
N ASN A 83 20.01 -4.66 -13.98
CA ASN A 83 18.86 -5.55 -14.07
C ASN A 83 17.57 -4.86 -14.52
N TYR A 84 17.42 -3.56 -14.24
CA TYR A 84 16.16 -2.83 -14.42
C TYR A 84 16.32 -1.53 -15.22
N GLN A 85 17.27 -1.49 -16.15
CA GLN A 85 17.52 -0.30 -16.96
C GLN A 85 16.25 0.07 -17.75
N ASN A 86 15.88 1.35 -17.73
CA ASN A 86 14.68 1.89 -18.37
C ASN A 86 13.34 1.29 -17.90
N GLN A 87 13.30 0.68 -16.70
CA GLN A 87 12.08 0.21 -16.06
C GLN A 87 11.67 1.12 -14.89
N CYS A 88 10.40 1.04 -14.47
CA CYS A 88 9.89 1.78 -13.31
C CYS A 88 10.02 0.98 -12.02
N GLY A 89 10.22 1.67 -10.91
CA GLY A 89 10.30 1.06 -9.58
C GLY A 89 9.94 2.04 -8.46
N ILE A 90 9.75 1.51 -7.26
CA ILE A 90 9.47 2.28 -6.03
C ILE A 90 10.49 1.86 -4.98
N ILE A 91 11.09 2.85 -4.30
CA ILE A 91 11.98 2.64 -3.15
C ILE A 91 11.28 3.20 -1.92
N TYR A 92 10.99 2.34 -0.95
CA TYR A 92 10.46 2.77 0.34
C TYR A 92 11.60 3.10 1.30
N CYS A 93 11.55 4.30 1.88
CA CYS A 93 12.50 4.78 2.88
C CYS A 93 11.83 4.88 4.26
N PHE A 94 12.62 4.81 5.33
CA PHE A 94 12.07 4.86 6.69
C PHE A 94 11.66 6.29 7.10
N SER A 95 12.39 7.32 6.65
CA SER A 95 12.10 8.72 6.96
C SER A 95 12.03 9.61 5.72
N ARG A 96 11.46 10.81 5.89
CA ARG A 96 11.39 11.85 4.83
C ARG A 96 12.79 12.25 4.36
N VAL A 97 13.68 12.51 5.31
CA VAL A 97 15.09 12.88 5.04
C VAL A 97 15.81 11.79 4.25
N GLU A 98 15.59 10.53 4.59
CA GLU A 98 16.17 9.42 3.82
C GLU A 98 15.60 9.31 2.40
N CYS A 99 14.31 9.61 2.22
CA CYS A 99 13.66 9.63 0.91
C CYS A 99 14.28 10.71 -0.01
N ASP A 100 14.45 11.93 0.51
CA ASP A 100 15.11 13.03 -0.22
C ASP A 100 16.56 12.70 -0.55
N ARG A 101 17.31 12.17 0.42
CA ARG A 101 18.70 11.73 0.22
C ARG A 101 18.81 10.65 -0.85
N ALA A 102 17.92 9.65 -0.83
CA ALA A 102 17.92 8.57 -1.82
C ALA A 102 17.65 9.10 -3.24
N ALA A 103 16.66 9.97 -3.40
CA ALA A 103 16.34 10.58 -4.70
C ALA A 103 17.52 11.40 -5.25
N GLN A 104 18.13 12.25 -4.42
CA GLN A 104 19.32 13.03 -4.82
C GLN A 104 20.51 12.14 -5.19
N TYR A 105 20.76 11.08 -4.41
CA TYR A 105 21.83 10.13 -4.70
C TYR A 105 21.63 9.43 -6.05
N LEU A 106 20.41 8.97 -6.34
CA LEU A 106 20.08 8.34 -7.62
C LEU A 106 20.23 9.31 -8.81
N LEU A 107 19.76 10.56 -8.65
CA LEU A 107 19.91 11.61 -9.66
C LEU A 107 21.39 11.89 -9.97
N ALA A 108 22.24 11.99 -8.94
CA ALA A 108 23.68 12.15 -9.11
C ALA A 108 24.34 10.97 -9.87
N HIS A 109 23.70 9.81 -9.91
CA HIS A 109 24.15 8.62 -10.65
C HIS A 109 23.45 8.45 -12.01
N ASN A 110 22.82 9.50 -12.54
CA ASN A 110 22.07 9.52 -13.81
C ASN A 110 20.85 8.58 -13.82
N ILE A 111 20.17 8.43 -12.68
CA ILE A 111 18.89 7.71 -12.57
C ILE A 111 17.81 8.74 -12.24
N HIS A 112 16.78 8.84 -13.08
CA HIS A 112 15.68 9.76 -12.87
C HIS A 112 14.82 9.30 -11.68
N ALA A 113 14.93 10.00 -10.55
CA ALA A 113 14.25 9.67 -9.30
C ALA A 113 13.67 10.93 -8.65
N LEU A 114 12.52 10.78 -7.98
CA LEU A 114 11.85 11.82 -7.23
C LEU A 114 11.54 11.29 -5.82
N SER A 115 11.66 12.14 -4.81
CA SER A 115 11.16 11.82 -3.47
C SER A 115 9.65 12.09 -3.39
N TYR A 116 8.96 11.32 -2.56
CA TYR A 116 7.54 11.54 -2.28
C TYR A 116 7.22 11.22 -0.82
N HIS A 117 6.71 12.21 -0.10
CA HIS A 117 6.29 12.07 1.29
C HIS A 117 5.36 13.20 1.73
N ALA A 118 4.65 13.02 2.84
CA ALA A 118 3.70 13.99 3.38
C ALA A 118 4.29 15.34 3.85
N GLY A 119 5.61 15.55 3.74
CA GLY A 119 6.24 16.86 3.92
C GLY A 119 6.33 17.70 2.64
N LEU A 120 5.92 17.17 1.49
CA LEU A 120 5.84 17.94 0.25
C LEU A 120 4.62 18.85 0.28
N ASN A 121 4.73 20.02 -0.36
CA ASN A 121 3.58 20.90 -0.54
C ASN A 121 2.65 20.32 -1.61
N ASP A 122 1.34 20.52 -1.45
CA ASP A 122 0.31 20.06 -2.40
C ASP A 122 0.36 20.80 -3.77
N SER A 123 1.27 21.76 -3.92
CA SER A 123 1.44 22.61 -5.11
C SER A 123 2.54 22.08 -6.03
N LEU A 124 2.39 20.81 -6.45
CA LEU A 124 3.11 20.25 -7.60
C LEU A 124 2.43 20.65 -8.91
#